data_AF-A0A831PLF3-F1
#
_entry.id   AF-A0A831PLF3-F1
#
_cell.length_a   1.000
_cell.length_b   1.000
_cell.length_c   1.000
_cell.angle_alpha   90.00
_cell.angle_beta   90.00
_cell.angle_gamma   90.00
#
_symmetry.space_group_name_H-M   'P 1'
#
loop_
_entity.id
_entity.type
_entity.pdbx_description
1 polymer ?
#
loop_
_entity_poly.entity_id
_entity_poly.type
_entity_poly.pdbx_seq_one_letter_code
_entity_poly.pdbx_strand_id
1 'polypeptide(L)'
;MPEKSIVSEQNNDFEELMGKMSDEQLKNVLQKRNHYQEKAVEAAVREAINRGLIHSEEDLMAPEFRTKPLKTKLFPKIENEEVRKKIRKSMARGLLIAGILPLILGVVKLNTGYRSEGLFVLSFGLVWMGIASSLIRQMLPNAIKILFVLTAVAVAYTGRLLFLQPVIEFMDVFIITVLFLLILYGLTFLWRLY
;
A
#
# COMPACT_ATOMS: atom_id res chain seq x y z
N MET A 1 11.09 -29.99 -16.94
CA MET A 1 12.34 -29.33 -16.50
C MET A 1 12.34 -27.84 -16.88
N PRO A 2 11.55 -26.95 -16.23
CA PRO A 2 11.56 -25.50 -16.49
C PRO A 2 12.29 -24.67 -15.42
N GLU A 3 12.75 -25.31 -14.34
CA GLU A 3 13.22 -24.62 -13.13
C GLU A 3 14.64 -24.05 -13.29
N LYS A 4 15.47 -24.65 -14.17
CA LYS A 4 16.85 -24.24 -14.39
C LYS A 4 16.98 -22.93 -15.19
N SER A 5 16.09 -22.69 -16.16
CA SER A 5 16.16 -21.51 -17.05
C SER A 5 15.70 -20.22 -16.36
N ILE A 6 14.66 -20.30 -15.51
CA ILE A 6 14.15 -19.15 -14.75
C ILE A 6 15.19 -18.69 -13.72
N VAL A 7 15.90 -19.65 -13.10
CA VAL A 7 16.94 -19.38 -12.11
C VAL A 7 18.18 -18.73 -12.74
N SER A 8 18.59 -19.15 -13.94
CA SER A 8 19.73 -18.53 -14.65
C SER A 8 19.41 -17.12 -15.13
N GLU A 9 18.20 -16.87 -15.61
CA GLU A 9 17.79 -15.51 -16.02
C GLU A 9 17.72 -14.56 -14.82
N GLN A 10 17.16 -14.99 -13.69
CA GLN A 10 17.15 -14.17 -12.47
C GLN A 10 18.55 -13.86 -11.93
N ASN A 11 19.49 -14.82 -11.99
CA ASN A 11 20.87 -14.57 -11.55
C ASN A 11 21.57 -13.52 -12.42
N ASN A 12 21.43 -13.61 -13.74
CA ASN A 12 22.00 -12.62 -14.65
C ASN A 12 21.40 -11.23 -14.43
N ASP A 13 20.10 -11.15 -14.13
CA ASP A 13 19.41 -9.88 -13.86
C ASP A 13 19.93 -9.22 -12.55
N PHE A 14 20.21 -10.00 -11.50
CA PHE A 14 20.78 -9.47 -10.26
C PHE A 14 22.23 -8.99 -10.43
N GLU A 15 23.07 -9.73 -11.13
CA GLU A 15 24.45 -9.31 -11.41
C GLU A 15 24.49 -8.03 -12.24
N GLU A 16 23.65 -7.91 -13.28
CA GLU A 16 23.56 -6.71 -14.09
C GLU A 16 23.02 -5.51 -13.30
N LEU A 17 22.04 -5.73 -12.42
CA LEU A 17 21.50 -4.69 -11.54
C LEU A 17 22.55 -4.19 -10.54
N MET A 18 23.30 -5.08 -9.89
CA MET A 18 24.37 -4.70 -8.95
C MET A 18 25.52 -3.99 -9.67
N GLY A 19 25.86 -4.42 -10.88
CA GLY A 19 26.86 -3.75 -11.73
C GLY A 19 26.52 -2.30 -12.08
N LYS A 20 25.23 -1.94 -12.16
CA LYS A 20 24.78 -0.56 -12.46
C LYS A 20 24.69 0.35 -11.23
N MET A 21 24.79 -0.20 -10.01
CA MET A 21 24.70 0.59 -8.78
C MET A 21 25.99 1.36 -8.50
N SER A 22 25.88 2.50 -7.82
CA SER A 22 27.05 3.19 -7.25
C SER A 22 27.54 2.48 -5.97
N ASP A 23 28.77 2.77 -5.56
CA ASP A 23 29.38 2.15 -4.37
C ASP A 23 28.57 2.41 -3.09
N GLU A 24 28.00 3.62 -2.95
CA GLU A 24 27.08 3.97 -1.86
C GLU A 24 25.78 3.16 -1.90
N GLN A 25 25.24 2.90 -3.09
CA GLN A 25 24.05 2.06 -3.26
C GLN A 25 24.38 0.61 -2.90
N LEU A 26 25.52 0.10 -3.33
CA LEU A 26 25.97 -1.26 -3.03
C LEU A 26 26.21 -1.44 -1.52
N LYS A 27 26.84 -0.47 -0.86
CA LYS A 27 26.99 -0.44 0.61
C LYS A 27 25.64 -0.49 1.33
N ASN A 28 24.65 0.24 0.82
CA ASN A 28 23.29 0.21 1.36
C ASN A 28 22.61 -1.16 1.18
N VAL A 29 22.84 -1.85 0.07
CA VAL A 29 22.34 -3.22 -0.17
C VAL A 29 22.98 -4.18 0.84
N LEU A 30 24.30 -4.12 1.03
CA LEU A 30 25.03 -4.96 2.00
C LEU A 30 24.55 -4.75 3.45
N GLN A 31 24.26 -3.49 3.84
CA GLN A 31 23.67 -3.15 5.15
C GLN A 31 22.24 -3.66 5.34
N LYS A 32 21.54 -4.02 4.27
CA LYS A 32 20.16 -4.53 4.27
C LYS A 32 20.08 -6.00 3.83
N ARG A 33 21.21 -6.71 3.73
CA ARG A 33 21.31 -8.08 3.18
C ARG A 33 20.30 -9.09 3.74
N ASN A 34 19.96 -8.99 5.04
CA ASN A 34 18.97 -9.86 5.69
C ASN A 34 17.53 -9.69 5.18
N HIS A 35 17.29 -8.71 4.31
CA HIS A 35 15.98 -8.38 3.75
C HIS A 35 15.90 -8.58 2.23
N TYR A 36 16.99 -9.06 1.62
CA TYR A 36 17.06 -9.39 0.20
C TYR A 36 17.05 -10.90 0.00
N GLN A 37 16.77 -11.32 -1.23
CA GLN A 37 16.93 -12.72 -1.63
C GLN A 37 18.40 -13.09 -1.58
N GLU A 38 18.71 -14.32 -1.15
CA GLU A 38 20.08 -14.83 -0.98
C GLU A 38 20.94 -14.61 -2.24
N LYS A 39 20.40 -14.93 -3.42
CA LYS A 39 21.06 -14.70 -4.73
C LYS A 39 21.41 -13.24 -5.01
N ALA A 40 20.54 -12.31 -4.60
CA ALA A 40 20.81 -10.88 -4.75
C ALA A 40 21.89 -10.40 -3.77
N VAL A 41 21.97 -11.02 -2.58
CA VAL A 41 23.05 -10.77 -1.61
C VAL A 41 24.36 -11.31 -2.16
N GLU A 42 24.40 -12.53 -2.67
CA GLU A 42 25.61 -13.12 -3.29
C GLU A 42 26.13 -12.27 -4.44
N ALA A 43 25.24 -11.81 -5.33
CA ALA A 43 25.61 -10.91 -6.42
C ALA A 43 26.17 -9.58 -5.91
N ALA A 44 25.56 -9.00 -4.87
CA ALA A 44 26.03 -7.75 -4.27
C ALA A 44 27.39 -7.90 -3.56
N VAL A 45 27.61 -9.02 -2.88
CA VAL A 45 28.88 -9.36 -2.22
C VAL A 45 29.98 -9.53 -3.25
N ARG A 46 29.73 -10.30 -4.31
CA ARG A 46 30.68 -10.52 -5.39
C ARG A 46 31.07 -9.21 -6.07
N GLU A 47 30.09 -8.36 -6.38
CA GLU A 47 30.35 -7.05 -6.98
C GLU A 47 31.12 -6.13 -6.04
N ALA A 48 30.84 -6.19 -4.73
CA ALA A 48 31.58 -5.41 -3.73
C ALA A 48 33.03 -5.87 -3.59
N ILE A 49 33.30 -7.18 -3.71
CA ILE A 49 34.66 -7.73 -3.77
C ILE A 49 35.37 -7.28 -5.05
N ASN A 50 34.70 -7.38 -6.21
CA ASN A 50 35.26 -6.97 -7.50
C ASN A 50 35.67 -5.49 -7.52
N ARG A 51 34.93 -4.63 -6.81
CA ARG A 51 35.20 -3.19 -6.68
C ARG A 51 36.16 -2.83 -5.53
N GLY A 52 36.58 -3.81 -4.72
CA GLY A 52 37.44 -3.58 -3.56
C GLY A 52 36.75 -2.84 -2.41
N LEU A 53 35.42 -2.86 -2.34
CA LEU A 53 34.63 -2.28 -1.25
C LEU A 53 34.68 -3.16 0.01
N ILE A 54 34.83 -4.47 -0.18
CA ILE A 54 35.12 -5.48 0.84
C ILE A 54 36.16 -6.45 0.25
N HIS A 55 36.99 -7.06 1.09
CA HIS A 55 38.02 -8.03 0.64
C HIS A 55 37.54 -9.47 0.78
N SER A 56 36.73 -9.75 1.80
CA SER A 56 36.12 -11.06 2.02
C SER A 56 34.71 -10.90 2.59
N GLU A 57 33.96 -12.00 2.65
CA GLU A 57 32.66 -12.01 3.32
C GLU A 57 32.75 -11.69 4.82
N GLU A 58 33.92 -11.90 5.45
CA GLU A 58 34.13 -11.60 6.86
C GLU A 58 34.06 -10.08 7.14
N ASP A 59 34.40 -9.25 6.15
CA ASP A 59 34.28 -7.79 6.23
C ASP A 59 32.82 -7.33 6.39
N LEU A 60 31.83 -8.17 6.06
CA LEU A 60 30.40 -7.89 6.29
C LEU A 60 30.04 -7.82 7.78
N MET A 61 30.93 -8.27 8.66
CA MET A 61 30.81 -8.14 10.12
C MET A 61 31.33 -6.79 10.63
N ALA A 62 32.06 -6.03 9.81
CA ALA A 62 32.55 -4.71 10.19
C ALA A 62 31.37 -3.77 10.53
N PRO A 63 31.57 -2.81 11.45
CA PRO A 63 30.51 -1.90 11.90
C PRO A 63 29.80 -1.15 10.76
N GLU A 64 30.52 -0.89 9.67
CA GLU A 64 30.02 -0.17 8.50
C GLU A 64 29.16 -0.99 7.54
N PHE A 65 29.25 -2.33 7.59
CA PHE A 65 28.43 -3.25 6.80
C PHE A 65 27.43 -4.04 7.66
N ARG A 66 27.47 -3.86 8.98
CA ARG A 66 26.55 -4.52 9.91
C ARG A 66 25.09 -4.24 9.55
N THR A 67 24.27 -5.29 9.57
CA THR A 67 22.86 -5.15 9.21
C THR A 67 22.13 -4.24 10.18
N LYS A 68 21.47 -3.23 9.62
CA LYS A 68 20.60 -2.35 10.40
C LYS A 68 19.21 -2.96 10.44
N PRO A 69 18.59 -3.13 11.61
CA PRO A 69 17.20 -3.59 11.67
C PRO A 69 16.32 -2.58 10.92
N LEU A 70 15.44 -3.07 10.05
CA LEU A 70 14.42 -2.25 9.43
C LEU A 70 13.58 -1.61 10.54
N LYS A 71 13.65 -0.28 10.65
CA LYS A 71 12.73 0.46 11.51
C LYS A 71 11.34 0.33 10.90
N THR A 72 10.46 -0.43 11.54
CA THR A 72 9.04 -0.46 11.20
C THR A 72 8.48 0.95 11.40
N LYS A 73 8.00 1.54 10.30
CA LYS A 73 7.31 2.82 10.33
C LYS A 73 5.89 2.56 9.85
N LEU A 74 4.90 3.03 10.59
CA LEU A 74 3.49 3.02 10.16
C LEU A 74 3.30 3.67 8.79
N PHE A 75 4.16 4.63 8.47
CA PHE A 75 4.21 5.31 7.18
C PHE A 75 5.64 5.22 6.61
N PRO A 76 5.99 4.13 5.91
CA PRO A 76 7.31 3.99 5.31
C PRO A 76 7.55 5.09 4.27
N LYS A 77 8.78 5.61 4.22
CA LYS A 77 9.21 6.48 3.12
C LYS A 77 9.57 5.58 1.94
N ILE A 78 8.86 5.71 0.83
CA ILE A 78 9.11 4.92 -0.37
C ILE A 78 10.07 5.72 -1.25
N GLU A 79 11.32 5.27 -1.32
CA GLU A 79 12.39 5.93 -2.09
C GLU A 79 12.26 5.66 -3.60
N ASN A 80 11.81 4.47 -3.99
CA ASN A 80 11.61 4.10 -5.39
C ASN A 80 10.27 4.64 -5.94
N GLU A 81 10.34 5.51 -6.95
CA GLU A 81 9.16 6.15 -7.57
C GLU A 81 8.20 5.15 -8.24
N GLU A 82 8.70 4.07 -8.84
CA GLU A 82 7.83 3.04 -9.44
C GLU A 82 7.05 2.28 -8.38
N VAL A 83 7.73 1.91 -7.28
CA VAL A 83 7.09 1.25 -6.13
C VAL A 83 6.09 2.20 -5.48
N ARG A 84 6.42 3.48 -5.35
CA ARG A 84 5.49 4.52 -4.84
C ARG A 84 4.24 4.58 -5.70
N LYS A 85 4.37 4.62 -7.03
CA LYS A 85 3.25 4.65 -7.98
C LYS A 85 2.41 3.37 -7.91
N LYS A 86 3.03 2.20 -7.75
CA LYS A 86 2.33 0.91 -7.58
C LYS A 86 1.51 0.90 -6.28
N ILE A 87 2.11 1.27 -5.16
CA ILE A 87 1.43 1.32 -3.85
C ILE A 87 0.28 2.31 -3.88
N ARG A 88 0.48 3.51 -4.44
CA ARG A 88 -0.58 4.50 -4.62
C ARG A 88 -1.79 3.92 -5.38
N LYS A 89 -1.54 3.26 -6.50
CA LYS A 89 -2.61 2.63 -7.30
C LYS A 89 -3.31 1.51 -6.54
N SER A 90 -2.58 0.72 -5.77
CA SER A 90 -3.17 -0.33 -4.92
C SER A 90 -4.10 0.26 -3.86
N MET A 91 -3.66 1.31 -3.15
CA MET A 91 -4.49 2.01 -2.15
C MET A 91 -5.75 2.62 -2.79
N ALA A 92 -5.61 3.27 -3.96
CA ALA A 92 -6.75 3.84 -4.68
C ALA A 92 -7.76 2.77 -5.16
N ARG A 93 -7.30 1.57 -5.55
CA ARG A 93 -8.18 0.43 -5.86
C ARG A 93 -8.93 -0.06 -4.62
N GLY A 94 -8.28 -0.09 -3.45
CA GLY A 94 -8.95 -0.42 -2.20
C GLY A 94 -10.09 0.55 -1.89
N LEU A 95 -9.85 1.86 -2.05
CA LEU A 95 -10.89 2.88 -1.90
C LEU A 95 -12.03 2.73 -2.92
N LEU A 96 -11.71 2.34 -4.16
CA LEU A 96 -12.72 2.06 -5.19
C LEU A 96 -13.61 0.89 -4.78
N ILE A 97 -13.03 -0.21 -4.30
CA ILE A 97 -13.75 -1.40 -3.82
C ILE A 97 -14.62 -1.06 -2.60
N ALA A 98 -14.14 -0.22 -1.69
CA ALA A 98 -14.92 0.22 -0.53
C ALA A 98 -16.24 0.92 -0.94
N GLY A 99 -16.26 1.57 -2.10
CA GLY A 99 -17.47 2.20 -2.65
C GLY A 99 -18.58 1.22 -3.07
N ILE A 100 -18.30 -0.08 -3.15
CA ILE A 100 -19.30 -1.10 -3.45
C ILE A 100 -20.29 -1.26 -2.27
N LEU A 101 -19.83 -1.09 -1.03
CA LEU A 101 -20.68 -1.21 0.16
C LEU A 101 -21.90 -0.28 0.14
N PRO A 102 -21.74 1.05 -0.06
CA PRO A 102 -22.90 1.94 -0.20
C PRO A 102 -23.74 1.62 -1.44
N LEU A 103 -23.19 1.10 -2.53
CA LEU A 103 -24.02 0.68 -3.67
C LEU A 103 -24.97 -0.46 -3.30
N ILE A 104 -24.45 -1.50 -2.63
CA ILE A 104 -25.26 -2.64 -2.17
C ILE A 104 -26.33 -2.12 -1.20
N LEU A 105 -25.94 -1.31 -0.21
CA LEU A 105 -26.86 -0.75 0.76
C LEU A 105 -27.95 0.12 0.11
N GLY A 106 -27.57 0.94 -0.88
CA GLY A 106 -28.49 1.78 -1.64
C GLY A 106 -29.55 0.95 -2.38
N VAL A 107 -29.14 -0.12 -3.06
CA VAL A 107 -30.07 -1.05 -3.73
C VAL A 107 -31.00 -1.74 -2.72
N VAL A 108 -30.47 -2.20 -1.58
CA VAL A 108 -31.28 -2.80 -0.50
C VAL A 108 -32.33 -1.80 0.02
N LYS A 109 -31.95 -0.55 0.24
CA LYS A 109 -32.86 0.52 0.69
C LYS A 109 -33.94 0.85 -0.35
N LEU A 110 -33.59 0.87 -1.64
CA LEU A 110 -34.56 1.04 -2.73
C LEU A 110 -35.59 -0.09 -2.75
N ASN A 111 -35.15 -1.34 -2.60
CA ASN A 111 -36.01 -2.53 -2.63
C ASN A 111 -36.91 -2.63 -1.39
N THR A 112 -36.49 -2.08 -0.26
CA THR A 112 -37.27 -2.10 1.01
C THR A 112 -38.23 -0.92 1.16
N GLY A 113 -38.40 -0.10 0.12
CA GLY A 113 -39.36 1.00 0.08
C GLY A 113 -38.81 2.37 0.48
N TYR A 114 -37.57 2.44 0.96
CA TYR A 114 -36.87 3.69 1.31
C TYR A 114 -36.26 4.34 0.06
N ARG A 115 -37.11 4.76 -0.88
CA ARG A 115 -36.67 5.19 -2.22
C ARG A 115 -35.71 6.38 -2.22
N SER A 116 -36.01 7.41 -1.43
CA SER A 116 -35.19 8.63 -1.35
C SER A 116 -33.82 8.35 -0.74
N GLU A 117 -33.78 7.74 0.44
CA GLU A 117 -32.55 7.35 1.14
C GLU A 117 -31.71 6.40 0.29
N GLY A 118 -32.33 5.38 -0.31
CA GLY A 118 -31.65 4.44 -1.20
C GLY A 118 -31.01 5.10 -2.41
N LEU A 119 -31.70 6.06 -3.04
CA LEU A 119 -31.14 6.82 -4.17
C LEU A 119 -29.94 7.67 -3.72
N PHE A 120 -30.03 8.36 -2.59
CA PHE A 120 -28.91 9.14 -2.04
C PHE A 120 -27.68 8.28 -1.74
N VAL A 121 -27.87 7.14 -1.07
CA VAL A 121 -26.77 6.23 -0.70
C VAL A 121 -26.14 5.61 -1.95
N LEU A 122 -26.95 5.26 -2.96
CA LEU A 122 -26.47 4.73 -4.23
C LEU A 122 -25.66 5.79 -5.00
N SER A 123 -26.18 7.01 -5.14
CA SER A 123 -25.46 8.12 -5.76
C SER A 123 -24.16 8.44 -5.01
N PHE A 124 -24.17 8.40 -3.68
CA PHE A 124 -22.98 8.56 -2.86
C PHE A 124 -21.91 7.52 -3.21
N GLY A 125 -22.28 6.23 -3.32
CA GLY A 125 -21.36 5.17 -3.73
C GLY A 125 -20.77 5.40 -5.12
N LEU A 126 -21.58 5.84 -6.09
CA LEU A 126 -21.12 6.15 -7.44
C LEU A 126 -20.13 7.32 -7.46
N VAL A 127 -20.43 8.41 -6.74
CA VAL A 127 -19.55 9.58 -6.62
C VAL A 127 -18.23 9.19 -5.96
N TRP A 128 -18.29 8.44 -4.86
CA TRP A 128 -17.11 7.92 -4.18
C TRP A 128 -16.22 7.11 -5.14
N MET A 129 -16.81 6.15 -5.85
CA MET A 129 -16.08 5.30 -6.80
C MET A 129 -15.49 6.11 -7.96
N GLY A 130 -16.22 7.11 -8.46
CA GLY A 130 -15.71 8.02 -9.49
C GLY A 130 -14.44 8.76 -9.05
N ILE A 131 -14.44 9.30 -7.83
CA ILE A 131 -13.29 10.01 -7.26
C ILE A 131 -12.14 9.04 -6.94
N ALA A 132 -12.43 7.85 -6.39
CA ALA A 132 -11.40 6.84 -6.16
C ALA A 132 -10.76 6.37 -7.48
N SER A 133 -11.54 6.24 -8.55
CA SER A 133 -11.04 5.89 -9.88
C SER A 133 -10.15 7.00 -10.47
N SER A 134 -10.46 8.27 -10.23
CA SER A 134 -9.60 9.37 -10.68
C SER A 134 -8.20 9.28 -10.05
N LEU A 135 -8.11 8.88 -8.77
CA LEU A 135 -6.84 8.68 -8.06
C LEU A 135 -5.96 7.56 -8.65
N ILE A 136 -6.57 6.55 -9.30
CA ILE A 136 -5.84 5.48 -9.99
C ILE A 136 -5.12 6.03 -11.23
N ARG A 137 -5.78 6.96 -11.94
CA ARG A 137 -5.26 7.57 -13.18
C ARG A 137 -4.25 8.67 -12.86
N GLN A 138 -4.64 9.62 -12.01
CA GLN A 138 -3.86 10.80 -11.67
C GLN A 138 -4.01 11.14 -10.18
N MET A 139 -2.91 11.51 -9.53
CA MET A 139 -2.93 11.85 -8.12
C MET A 139 -3.34 13.31 -7.95
N LEU A 140 -4.64 13.53 -7.72
CA LEU A 140 -5.20 14.86 -7.50
C LEU A 140 -5.38 15.10 -5.99
N PRO A 141 -4.73 16.12 -5.39
CA PRO A 141 -4.83 16.35 -3.95
C PRO A 141 -6.27 16.69 -3.53
N ASN A 142 -7.01 17.38 -4.40
CA ASN A 142 -8.42 17.70 -4.17
C ASN A 142 -9.30 16.44 -4.10
N ALA A 143 -8.99 15.39 -4.88
CA ALA A 143 -9.73 14.14 -4.81
C ALA A 143 -9.56 13.45 -3.44
N ILE A 144 -8.36 13.52 -2.85
CA ILE A 144 -8.12 13.01 -1.49
C ILE A 144 -8.92 13.81 -0.45
N LYS A 145 -8.92 15.15 -0.54
CA LYS A 145 -9.73 16.01 0.36
C LYS A 145 -11.21 15.67 0.29
N ILE A 146 -11.75 15.54 -0.92
CA ILE A 146 -13.17 15.20 -1.11
C ILE A 146 -13.47 13.82 -0.52
N LEU A 147 -12.61 12.82 -0.72
CA LEU A 147 -12.80 11.49 -0.12
C LEU A 147 -12.75 11.52 1.41
N PHE A 148 -11.92 12.37 2.03
CA PHE A 148 -11.97 12.59 3.49
C PHE A 148 -13.33 13.13 3.94
N VAL A 149 -13.87 14.13 3.22
CA VAL A 149 -15.21 14.69 3.52
C VAL A 149 -16.28 13.62 3.35
N LEU A 150 -16.25 12.87 2.26
CA LEU A 150 -17.19 11.77 2.04
C LEU A 150 -17.07 10.69 3.12
N THR A 151 -15.85 10.41 3.60
CA THR A 151 -15.63 9.45 4.69
C THR A 151 -16.29 9.95 5.97
N ALA A 152 -16.12 11.23 6.31
CA ALA A 152 -16.77 11.82 7.48
C ALA A 152 -18.31 11.75 7.38
N VAL A 153 -18.88 12.02 6.20
CA VAL A 153 -20.32 11.87 5.95
C VAL A 153 -20.76 10.41 6.11
N ALA A 154 -19.99 9.46 5.57
CA ALA A 154 -20.28 8.03 5.71
C ALA A 154 -20.22 7.56 7.17
N VAL A 155 -19.23 8.00 7.94
CA VAL A 155 -19.13 7.72 9.38
C VAL A 155 -20.35 8.27 10.12
N ALA A 156 -20.74 9.51 9.86
CA ALA A 156 -21.91 10.13 10.50
C ALA A 156 -23.21 9.39 10.16
N TYR A 157 -23.40 9.02 8.89
CA TYR A 157 -24.57 8.26 8.44
C TYR A 157 -24.61 6.85 9.05
N THR A 158 -23.51 6.11 9.01
CA THR A 158 -23.42 4.77 9.60
C THR A 158 -23.59 4.83 11.12
N GLY A 159 -23.01 5.82 11.79
CA GLY A 159 -23.21 6.06 13.22
C GLY A 159 -24.68 6.27 13.56
N ARG A 160 -25.38 7.16 12.83
CA ARG A 160 -26.83 7.34 12.96
C ARG A 160 -27.59 6.03 12.78
N LEU A 161 -27.21 5.22 11.77
CA LEU A 161 -27.89 3.95 11.48
C LEU A 161 -27.70 2.93 12.61
N LEU A 162 -26.50 2.88 13.22
CA LEU A 162 -26.23 2.05 14.40
C LEU A 162 -27.04 2.50 15.61
N PHE A 163 -27.13 3.80 15.89
CA PHE A 163 -27.91 4.32 17.03
C PHE A 163 -29.42 4.05 16.92
N LEU A 164 -29.94 3.84 15.71
CA LEU A 164 -31.34 3.53 15.48
C LEU A 164 -31.64 2.02 15.60
N GLN A 165 -30.62 1.17 15.70
CA GLN A 165 -30.80 -0.27 15.87
C GLN A 165 -31.19 -0.60 17.31
N PRO A 166 -32.22 -1.44 17.53
CA PRO A 166 -32.69 -1.80 18.87
C PRO A 166 -31.69 -2.70 19.63
N VAL A 167 -30.85 -3.45 18.90
CA VAL A 167 -29.79 -4.29 19.45
C VAL A 167 -28.54 -4.02 18.63
N ILE A 168 -27.44 -3.66 19.29
CA ILE A 168 -26.14 -3.45 18.67
C ILE A 168 -25.22 -4.54 19.18
N GLU A 169 -24.77 -5.42 18.28
CA GLU A 169 -23.75 -6.41 18.62
C GLU A 169 -22.36 -5.75 18.58
N PHE A 170 -21.48 -6.15 19.51
CA PHE A 170 -20.10 -5.66 19.53
C PHE A 170 -19.38 -5.88 18.19
N MET A 171 -19.67 -7.01 17.53
CA MET A 171 -19.06 -7.36 16.25
C MET A 171 -19.39 -6.36 15.14
N ASP A 172 -20.60 -5.83 15.10
CA ASP A 172 -21.01 -4.83 14.09
C ASP A 172 -20.19 -3.54 14.25
N VAL A 173 -20.07 -3.07 15.50
CA VAL A 173 -19.29 -1.87 15.82
C VAL A 173 -17.82 -2.07 15.51
N PHE A 174 -17.27 -3.24 15.88
CA PHE A 174 -15.87 -3.56 15.63
C PHE A 174 -15.56 -3.58 14.13
N ILE A 175 -16.35 -4.30 13.32
CA ILE A 175 -16.14 -4.42 11.87
C ILE A 175 -16.22 -3.04 11.21
N ILE A 176 -17.23 -2.24 11.54
CA ILE A 176 -17.42 -0.89 10.99
C ILE A 176 -16.24 0.01 11.36
N THR A 177 -15.79 -0.04 12.61
CA THR A 177 -14.66 0.76 13.10
C THR A 177 -13.38 0.40 12.36
N VAL A 178 -13.07 -0.89 12.24
CA VAL A 178 -11.87 -1.36 11.53
C VAL A 178 -11.91 -0.97 10.05
N LEU A 179 -13.05 -1.10 9.39
CA LEU A 179 -13.22 -0.67 8.00
C LEU A 179 -12.94 0.82 7.82
N PHE A 180 -13.51 1.68 8.67
CA PHE A 180 -13.25 3.12 8.59
C PHE A 180 -11.81 3.47 8.93
N LEU A 181 -11.18 2.78 9.89
CA LEU A 181 -9.76 2.97 10.20
C LEU A 181 -8.87 2.59 9.01
N LEU A 182 -9.18 1.51 8.28
CA LEU A 182 -8.45 1.12 7.07
C LEU A 182 -8.61 2.16 5.96
N ILE A 183 -9.82 2.69 5.76
CA ILE A 183 -10.08 3.76 4.78
C ILE A 183 -9.29 5.02 5.16
N LEU A 184 -9.36 5.45 6.42
CA LEU A 184 -8.64 6.63 6.92
C LEU A 184 -7.12 6.45 6.83
N TYR A 185 -6.62 5.27 7.15
CA TYR A 185 -5.22 4.92 6.97
C TYR A 185 -4.81 5.05 5.49
N GLY A 186 -5.57 4.46 4.58
CA GLY A 186 -5.33 4.54 3.14
C GLY A 186 -5.32 5.99 2.63
N LEU A 187 -6.30 6.80 3.05
CA LEU A 187 -6.38 8.22 2.68
C LEU A 187 -5.22 9.05 3.24
N THR A 188 -4.86 8.83 4.52
CA THR A 188 -3.73 9.52 5.16
C THR A 188 -2.40 9.14 4.53
N PHE A 189 -2.25 7.86 4.19
CA PHE A 189 -1.07 7.36 3.49
C PHE A 189 -0.96 7.97 2.08
N LEU A 190 -2.07 8.03 1.34
CA LEU A 190 -2.13 8.71 0.04
C LEU A 190 -1.82 10.21 0.15
N TRP A 191 -2.35 10.90 1.16
CA TRP A 191 -2.06 12.32 1.41
C TRP A 191 -0.56 12.56 1.63
N ARG A 192 0.11 11.67 2.36
CA ARG A 192 1.54 11.74 2.63
C ARG A 192 2.42 11.41 1.41
N LEU A 193 1.90 10.61 0.47
CA LEU A 193 2.61 10.23 -0.75
C LEU A 193 2.48 11.25 -1.89
N TYR A 194 1.61 12.25 -1.73
CA TYR A 194 1.57 13.44 -2.57
C TYR A 194 2.78 14.32 -2.25
#